data_AF-A0A7J4J080-F1
#
_entry.id   AF-A0A7J4J080-F1
#
_cell.length_a   1.000
_cell.length_b   1.000
_cell.length_c   1.000
_cell.angle_alpha   90.00
_cell.angle_beta   90.00
_cell.angle_gamma   90.00
#
_symmetry.space_group_name_H-M   'P 1'
#
loop_
_entity.id
_entity.type
_entity.pdbx_description
1 polymer ?
#
loop_
_entity_poly.entity_id
_entity_poly.type
_entity_poly.pdbx_seq_one_letter_code
_entity_poly.pdbx_strand_id
1 'polypeptide(L)'
;MAAVFVDWLMHLFALDLGFFIDLVMNNLFWIFGFYAAGYLFTGGKHPIRNGIIYVLLVVVSMDMFGLVKFSIYTAGGLGLLYMLRVPLLLFLEKGKGTSKYIPLAWVLSFFFTIAVVAFMV
;
A
#
# COMPACT_ATOMS: atom_id res chain seq x y z
N MET A 1 -11.03 -0.24 18.53
CA MET A 1 -10.79 -1.23 17.47
C MET A 1 -9.28 -1.33 17.36
N ALA A 2 -8.67 -2.46 17.71
CA ALA A 2 -7.22 -2.60 17.61
C ALA A 2 -6.81 -2.46 16.13
N ALA A 3 -5.72 -1.74 15.88
CA ALA A 3 -5.12 -1.62 14.56
C ALA A 3 -4.73 -3.03 14.06
N VAL A 4 -5.14 -3.40 12.85
CA VAL A 4 -4.90 -4.70 12.19
C VAL A 4 -3.40 -5.06 12.22
N PHE A 5 -2.52 -4.07 12.02
CA PHE A 5 -1.08 -4.18 12.13
C PHE A 5 -0.61 -4.51 13.56
N VAL A 6 -1.22 -3.88 14.57
CA VAL A 6 -0.90 -4.16 15.98
C VAL A 6 -1.33 -5.58 16.35
N ASP A 7 -2.48 -6.02 15.85
CA ASP A 7 -2.97 -7.38 16.02
C ASP A 7 -2.00 -8.41 15.37
N TRP A 8 -1.54 -8.13 14.15
CA TRP A 8 -0.53 -8.97 13.47
C TRP A 8 0.80 -9.01 14.23
N LEU A 9 1.25 -7.88 14.78
CA LEU A 9 2.45 -7.83 15.61
C LEU A 9 2.29 -8.61 16.91
N MET A 10 1.12 -8.53 17.56
CA MET A 10 0.84 -9.30 18.78
C MET A 10 0.89 -10.80 18.50
N HIS A 11 0.26 -11.27 17.43
CA HIS A 11 0.33 -12.68 17.03
C HIS A 11 1.75 -13.10 16.60
N LEU A 12 2.55 -12.19 16.03
CA LEU A 12 3.96 -12.43 15.71
C LEU A 12 4.80 -12.65 16.98
N PHE A 13 4.66 -11.77 17.98
CA PHE A 13 5.39 -11.89 19.25
C PHE A 13 4.88 -13.05 20.11
N ALA A 14 3.61 -13.44 19.95
CA ALA A 14 3.04 -14.64 20.57
C ALA A 14 3.42 -15.95 19.86
N LEU A 15 4.14 -15.88 18.72
CA LEU A 15 4.47 -17.02 17.86
C LEU A 15 3.24 -17.89 17.52
N ASP A 16 2.09 -17.24 17.31
CA ASP A 16 0.84 -17.91 16.97
C ASP A 16 0.85 -18.30 15.48
N LEU A 17 1.43 -19.46 15.20
CA LEU A 17 1.51 -20.01 13.85
C LEU A 17 0.12 -20.31 13.26
N GLY A 18 -0.88 -20.58 14.10
CA GLY A 18 -2.25 -20.83 13.65
C GLY A 18 -2.84 -19.59 12.96
N PHE A 19 -2.68 -18.42 13.59
CA PHE A 19 -3.09 -17.15 13.01
C PHE A 19 -2.44 -16.89 11.64
N PHE A 20 -1.12 -17.10 11.49
CA PHE A 20 -0.44 -16.87 10.21
C PHE A 20 -0.86 -17.85 9.12
N ILE A 21 -1.12 -19.11 9.47
CA ILE A 21 -1.63 -20.10 8.52
C ILE A 21 -3.03 -19.69 8.06
N ASP A 22 -3.93 -19.34 8.98
CA ASP A 22 -5.27 -18.88 8.63
C ASP A 22 -5.24 -17.58 7.81
N LEU A 23 -4.36 -16.65 8.17
CA LEU A 23 -4.14 -15.41 7.42
C LEU A 23 -3.74 -15.73 5.98
N VAL A 24 -2.79 -16.64 5.79
CA VAL A 24 -2.33 -17.05 4.46
C VAL A 24 -3.43 -17.75 3.68
N MET A 25 -4.12 -18.71 4.29
CA MET A 25 -5.14 -19.52 3.64
C MET A 25 -6.37 -18.69 3.24
N ASN A 26 -6.79 -17.74 4.08
CA ASN A 26 -7.91 -16.85 3.76
C ASN A 26 -7.54 -15.72 2.77
N ASN A 27 -6.24 -15.47 2.53
CA ASN A 27 -5.77 -14.40 1.65
C ASN A 27 -4.89 -14.88 0.49
N LEU A 28 -4.98 -16.16 0.11
CA LEU A 28 -4.18 -16.76 -0.98
C LEU A 28 -4.24 -15.94 -2.27
N PHE A 29 -5.44 -15.47 -2.65
CA PHE A 29 -5.62 -14.59 -3.82
C PHE A 29 -4.72 -13.36 -3.75
N TRP A 30 -4.69 -12.69 -2.61
CA TRP A 30 -3.89 -11.48 -2.40
C TRP A 30 -2.40 -11.78 -2.37
N ILE A 31 -1.99 -12.91 -1.79
CA ILE A 31 -0.58 -13.33 -1.78
C ILE A 31 -0.06 -13.49 -3.21
N PHE A 32 -0.80 -14.20 -4.06
CA PHE A 32 -0.45 -14.32 -5.48
C PHE A 32 -0.55 -12.99 -6.22
N GLY A 33 -1.53 -12.14 -5.89
CA GLY A 33 -1.67 -10.80 -6.44
C GLY A 33 -0.47 -9.90 -6.12
N PHE A 34 0.00 -9.89 -4.87
CA PHE A 34 1.16 -9.11 -4.45
C PHE A 34 2.47 -9.67 -4.99
N TYR A 35 2.59 -10.99 -5.13
CA TYR A 35 3.72 -11.61 -5.81
C TYR A 35 3.77 -11.23 -7.30
N ALA A 36 2.62 -11.29 -7.99
CA ALA A 36 2.50 -10.88 -9.39
C ALA A 36 2.79 -9.39 -9.57
N ALA A 37 2.29 -8.54 -8.69
CA ALA A 37 2.63 -7.12 -8.65
C ALA A 37 4.13 -6.91 -8.43
N GLY A 38 4.71 -7.59 -7.44
CA GLY A 38 6.16 -7.61 -7.19
C GLY A 38 6.97 -7.96 -8.42
N TYR A 39 6.58 -9.01 -9.14
CA TYR A 39 7.24 -9.47 -10.36
C TYR A 39 7.11 -8.46 -11.51
N LEU A 40 5.89 -7.98 -11.77
CA LEU A 40 5.57 -7.03 -12.84
C LEU A 40 6.33 -5.72 -12.66
N PHE A 41 6.35 -5.17 -11.45
CA PHE A 41 6.87 -3.84 -11.18
C PHE A 41 8.38 -3.78 -11.00
N THR A 42 9.04 -4.92 -10.72
CA THR A 42 10.50 -4.96 -10.52
C THR A 42 11.24 -5.68 -11.64
N GLY A 43 10.56 -5.99 -12.74
CA GLY A 43 11.14 -6.71 -13.87
C GLY A 43 11.70 -8.06 -13.46
N GLY A 44 11.02 -8.75 -12.53
CA GLY A 44 11.41 -10.06 -12.03
C GLY A 44 12.52 -10.11 -10.97
N LYS A 45 13.06 -8.96 -10.52
CA LYS A 45 14.12 -8.94 -9.50
C LYS A 45 13.56 -8.99 -8.07
N HIS A 46 13.75 -10.13 -7.40
CA HIS A 46 13.33 -10.39 -6.01
C HIS A 46 11.82 -10.17 -5.75
N PRO A 47 10.93 -10.86 -6.49
CA PRO A 47 9.47 -10.65 -6.42
C PRO A 47 8.89 -10.90 -5.02
N ILE A 48 9.44 -11.86 -4.26
CA ILE A 48 9.00 -12.17 -2.90
C ILE A 48 9.24 -10.99 -1.95
N ARG A 49 10.46 -10.43 -1.96
CA ARG A 49 10.82 -9.29 -1.10
C ARG A 49 9.90 -8.09 -1.37
N ASN A 50 9.66 -7.80 -2.64
CA ASN A 50 8.86 -6.64 -3.03
C ASN A 50 7.37 -6.87 -2.75
N GLY A 51 6.86 -8.10 -2.93
CA GLY A 51 5.51 -8.48 -2.52
C GLY A 51 5.28 -8.30 -1.01
N ILE A 52 6.24 -8.71 -0.18
CA ILE A 52 6.18 -8.51 1.29
C ILE A 52 6.13 -7.02 1.63
N ILE A 53 6.96 -6.20 0.98
CA ILE A 53 6.94 -4.74 1.17
C ILE A 53 5.58 -4.16 0.79
N TYR A 54 4.96 -4.61 -0.30
CA TYR A 54 3.62 -4.18 -0.68
C TYR A 54 2.53 -4.60 0.31
N VAL A 55 2.61 -5.83 0.86
CA VAL A 55 1.69 -6.28 1.92
C VAL A 55 1.82 -5.40 3.16
N LEU A 56 3.03 -5.14 3.63
CA LEU A 56 3.26 -4.28 4.79
C LEU A 56 2.74 -2.86 4.56
N LEU A 57 2.97 -2.29 3.38
CA LEU A 57 2.45 -0.97 3.02
C LEU A 57 0.92 -0.93 3.03
N VAL A 58 0.25 -1.96 2.50
CA VAL A 58 -1.22 -2.04 2.49
C VAL A 58 -1.77 -2.16 3.90
N VAL A 59 -1.21 -3.04 4.74
CA VAL A 59 -1.69 -3.26 6.12
C VAL A 59 -1.53 -2.01 6.96
N VAL A 60 -0.37 -1.35 6.88
CA VAL A 60 -0.14 -0.06 7.57
C VAL A 60 -1.08 1.02 7.04
N SER A 61 -1.35 1.06 5.73
CA SER A 61 -2.31 2.01 5.15
C SER A 61 -3.72 1.80 5.69
N MET A 62 -4.18 0.55 5.78
CA MET A 62 -5.52 0.20 6.27
C MET A 62 -5.75 0.71 7.70
N ASP A 63 -4.75 0.62 8.57
CA ASP A 63 -4.85 1.14 9.93
C ASP A 63 -4.78 2.66 10.01
N MET A 64 -3.93 3.29 9.20
CA MET A 64 -3.93 4.75 9.09
C MET A 64 -5.31 5.26 8.61
N PHE A 65 -5.98 4.53 7.72
CA PHE A 65 -7.35 4.86 7.31
C PHE A 65 -8.40 4.65 8.39
N GLY A 66 -8.26 3.58 9.18
CA GLY A 66 -9.15 3.30 10.31
C GLY A 66 -9.04 4.35 11.43
N LEU A 67 -7.84 4.84 11.70
CA LEU A 67 -7.57 5.78 12.79
C LEU A 67 -8.15 7.18 12.56
N VAL A 68 -8.12 7.69 11.33
CA VAL A 68 -8.58 9.06 11.05
C VAL A 68 -10.09 9.09 10.70
N LYS A 69 -10.84 7.99 10.92
CA LYS A 69 -12.20 7.78 10.35
C LYS A 69 -12.22 8.19 8.86
N PHE A 70 -11.12 7.87 8.18
CA PHE A 70 -10.70 8.57 6.98
C PHE A 70 -11.45 8.01 5.78
N SER A 71 -12.41 8.78 5.29
CA SER A 71 -12.94 8.57 3.97
C SER A 71 -12.05 9.32 2.99
N ILE A 72 -11.10 8.62 2.34
CA ILE A 72 -10.51 9.11 1.08
C ILE A 72 -11.62 9.43 0.06
N TYR A 73 -12.81 8.83 0.21
CA TYR A 73 -14.00 9.15 -0.58
C TYR A 73 -14.64 10.50 -0.24
N THR A 74 -14.00 11.36 0.55
CA THR A 74 -14.32 12.78 0.53
C THR A 74 -13.91 13.34 -0.84
N ALA A 75 -14.83 14.05 -1.51
CA ALA A 75 -14.59 14.57 -2.86
C ALA A 75 -13.29 15.40 -2.98
N GLY A 76 -12.89 16.08 -1.91
CA GLY A 76 -11.63 16.82 -1.82
C GLY A 76 -10.38 15.92 -1.83
N GLY A 77 -10.40 14.79 -1.13
CA GLY A 77 -9.28 13.86 -1.09
C GLY A 77 -9.05 13.15 -2.43
N LEU A 78 -10.13 12.71 -3.09
CA LEU A 78 -10.05 12.15 -4.44
C LEU A 78 -9.60 13.19 -5.47
N GLY A 79 -10.08 14.43 -5.36
CA GLY A 79 -9.66 15.53 -6.25
C GLY A 79 -8.18 15.86 -6.11
N LEU A 80 -7.67 15.95 -4.87
CA LEU A 80 -6.26 16.22 -4.60
C LEU A 80 -5.37 15.05 -5.06
N LEU A 81 -5.82 13.81 -4.83
CA LEU A 81 -5.13 12.61 -5.31
C LEU A 81 -5.00 12.62 -6.83
N TYR A 82 -6.08 12.95 -7.53
CA TYR A 82 -6.09 13.02 -8.99
C TYR A 82 -5.15 14.12 -9.52
N MET A 83 -5.22 15.32 -8.93
CA MET A 83 -4.35 16.46 -9.27
C MET A 83 -2.86 16.16 -9.07
N LEU A 84 -2.50 15.37 -8.05
CA LEU A 84 -1.11 14.96 -7.81
C LEU A 84 -0.68 13.83 -8.74
N ARG A 85 -1.56 12.85 -8.97
CA ARG A 85 -1.20 11.61 -9.63
C ARG A 85 -1.02 11.79 -11.14
N VAL A 86 -1.87 12.58 -11.80
CA VAL A 86 -1.79 12.83 -13.25
C VAL A 86 -0.45 13.44 -13.69
N PRO A 87 0.01 14.58 -13.16
CA PRO A 87 1.28 15.19 -13.58
C PRO A 87 2.48 14.33 -13.21
N LEU A 88 2.42 13.62 -12.08
CA LEU A 88 3.52 12.81 -11.57
C LEU A 88 3.70 11.52 -12.40
N LEU A 89 2.61 10.90 -12.87
CA LEU A 89 2.66 9.79 -13.83
C LEU A 89 3.12 10.24 -15.21
N LEU A 90 2.60 11.37 -15.72
CA LEU A 90 3.04 11.93 -17.01
C LEU A 90 4.53 12.26 -17.01
N PHE A 91 5.07 12.74 -15.90
CA PHE A 91 6.50 12.98 -15.74
C PHE A 91 7.31 11.68 -15.78
N LEU A 92 6.86 10.66 -15.06
CA LEU A 92 7.59 9.38 -14.97
C LEU A 92 7.53 8.55 -16.25
N GLU A 93 6.45 8.67 -17.03
CA GLU A 93 6.32 8.05 -18.35
C GLU A 93 7.20 8.73 -19.41
N LYS A 94 7.33 10.06 -19.37
CA LYS A 94 8.15 10.80 -20.36
C LYS A 94 9.64 10.81 -20.05
N GLY A 95 10.03 10.52 -18.81
CA GLY A 95 11.44 10.42 -18.42
C GLY A 95 12.10 9.10 -18.84
N LYS A 96 13.31 9.17 -19.39
CA LYS A 96 14.08 7.95 -19.73
C LYS A 96 14.46 7.20 -18.45
N GLY A 97 13.96 5.98 -18.28
CA GLY A 97 14.30 5.09 -17.16
C GLY A 97 13.60 5.39 -15.85
N THR A 98 12.66 6.34 -15.82
CA THR A 98 11.87 6.69 -14.62
C THR A 98 10.57 5.89 -14.50
N SER A 99 10.15 5.20 -15.55
CA SER A 99 8.93 4.37 -15.56
C SER A 99 8.92 3.27 -14.50
N LYS A 100 10.10 2.75 -14.12
CA LYS A 100 10.24 1.77 -13.02
C LYS A 100 9.82 2.31 -11.64
N TYR A 101 9.73 3.63 -11.48
CA TYR A 101 9.32 4.27 -10.24
C TYR A 101 7.83 4.64 -10.21
N ILE A 102 7.08 4.39 -11.29
CA ILE A 102 5.62 4.60 -11.34
C ILE A 102 4.89 3.97 -10.14
N PRO A 103 5.20 2.73 -9.72
CA PRO A 103 4.50 2.11 -8.58
C PRO A 103 4.83 2.79 -7.26
N LEU A 104 6.11 3.16 -7.07
CA LEU A 104 6.56 3.89 -5.88
C LEU A 104 5.87 5.26 -5.80
N ALA A 105 5.84 5.96 -6.93
CA ALA A 105 5.19 7.25 -7.09
C ALA A 105 3.68 7.20 -6.89
N TRP A 106 3.03 6.14 -7.36
CA TRP A 106 1.60 5.90 -7.17
C TRP A 106 1.22 5.74 -5.70
N VAL A 107 2.07 5.02 -4.95
CA VAL A 107 1.92 4.79 -3.52
C VAL A 107 2.26 6.06 -2.75
N LEU A 108 3.35 6.74 -3.09
CA LEU A 108 3.75 8.01 -2.46
C LEU A 108 2.73 9.11 -2.68
N SER A 109 2.15 9.24 -3.89
CA SER A 109 1.11 10.24 -4.15
C SER A 109 -0.11 10.00 -3.27
N PHE A 110 -0.43 8.74 -3.01
CA PHE A 110 -1.53 8.34 -2.15
C PHE A 110 -1.26 8.69 -0.68
N PHE A 111 -0.11 8.29 -0.13
CA PHE A 111 0.28 8.67 1.23
C PHE A 111 0.42 10.18 1.42
N PHE A 112 0.92 10.89 0.41
CA PHE A 112 1.02 12.34 0.45
C PHE A 112 -0.36 13.01 0.49
N THR A 113 -1.31 12.56 -0.34
CA THR A 113 -2.69 13.05 -0.27
C THR A 113 -3.33 12.79 1.09
N ILE A 114 -3.08 11.63 1.68
CA ILE A 114 -3.56 11.32 3.04
C ILE A 114 -2.98 12.27 4.06
N ALA A 115 -1.67 12.51 4.03
CA ALA A 115 -1.01 13.41 4.96
C ALA A 115 -1.54 14.85 4.84
N VAL A 116 -1.74 15.34 3.61
CA VAL A 116 -2.29 16.68 3.36
C VAL A 116 -3.73 16.79 3.85
N VAL A 117 -4.59 15.82 3.52
CA VAL A 117 -5.99 15.85 3.92
C VAL A 117 -6.13 15.65 5.44
N ALA A 118 -5.30 14.82 6.06
CA ALA A 118 -5.28 14.63 7.52
C ALA A 118 -4.79 15.86 8.28
N PHE A 119 -3.98 16.72 7.66
CA PHE A 119 -3.58 18.01 8.24
C PHE A 119 -4.68 19.08 8.10
N MET A 120 -5.61 18.91 7.15
CA MET A 120 -6.70 19.86 6.90
C MET A 120 -7.96 19.60 7.74
N VAL A 121 -8.05 18.44 8.38
CA VAL A 121 -9.15 18.01 9.27
C VAL A 121 -8.73 18.21 10.73
#